data_AF-A0A6L6DZ88-F1
#
_entry.id   AF-A0A6L6DZ88-F1
#
_cell.length_a   1.000
_cell.length_b   1.000
_cell.length_c   1.000
_cell.angle_alpha   90.00
_cell.angle_beta   90.00
_cell.angle_gamma   90.00
#
_symmetry.space_group_name_H-M   'P 1'
#
loop_
_entity.id
_entity.type
_entity.pdbx_description
1 polymer ?
#
loop_
_entity_poly.entity_id
_entity_poly.type
_entity_poly.pdbx_seq_one_letter_code
_entity_poly.pdbx_strand_id
1 'polypeptide(L)'
;MIDDTILEAIDKMERAVEHVQSQFSSVRTGRATPSLVDRLLVDYYGSLVPMQQLAGFQVPEARTLIVKPHDRGALGAIEKAIRESDLGLQPSNDGIIIRLSIPVLTEERR
;
A
#
# COMPACT_ATOMS: atom_id res chain seq x y z
N MET A 1 -12.88 -36.67 20.92
CA MET A 1 -13.37 -35.64 21.87
C MET A 1 -12.27 -34.76 22.43
N ILE A 2 -11.20 -35.28 23.06
CA ILE A 2 -10.06 -34.42 23.48
C ILE A 2 -9.24 -33.96 22.28
N ASP A 3 -8.96 -34.86 21.33
CA ASP A 3 -8.19 -34.52 20.12
C ASP A 3 -8.90 -33.48 19.25
N ASP A 4 -10.23 -33.56 19.14
CA ASP A 4 -11.03 -32.58 18.39
C ASP A 4 -10.94 -31.19 19.02
N THR A 5 -11.00 -31.09 20.35
CA THR A 5 -10.83 -29.81 21.06
C THR A 5 -9.42 -29.23 20.93
N ILE A 6 -8.39 -30.07 20.85
CA ILE A 6 -7.02 -29.63 20.61
C ILE A 6 -6.88 -29.09 19.17
N LEU A 7 -7.45 -29.80 18.19
CA LEU A 7 -7.41 -29.38 16.79
C LEU A 7 -8.13 -28.03 16.59
N GLU A 8 -9.29 -27.86 17.20
CA GLU A 8 -10.07 -26.63 17.13
C GLU A 8 -9.37 -25.45 17.82
N ALA A 9 -8.63 -25.71 18.90
CA ALA A 9 -7.81 -24.69 19.57
C ALA A 9 -6.63 -24.24 18.69
N ILE A 10 -5.97 -25.17 18.00
CA ILE A 10 -4.86 -24.86 17.08
C ILE A 10 -5.35 -24.00 15.91
N ASP A 11 -6.45 -24.38 15.25
CA ASP A 11 -7.03 -23.60 14.14
C ASP A 11 -7.41 -22.18 14.58
N LYS A 12 -7.98 -22.02 15.79
CA LYS A 12 -8.28 -20.69 16.35
C LYS A 12 -7.02 -19.86 16.62
N MET A 13 -5.94 -20.49 17.10
CA MET A 13 -4.67 -19.80 17.34
C MET A 13 -4.01 -19.37 16.03
N GLU A 14 -4.00 -20.22 15.00
CA GLU A 14 -3.47 -19.88 13.68
C GLU A 14 -4.23 -18.71 13.05
N ARG A 15 -5.57 -18.74 13.06
CA ARG A 15 -6.39 -17.62 12.57
C ARG A 15 -6.14 -16.32 13.32
N ALA A 16 -5.91 -16.39 14.64
CA ALA A 16 -5.58 -15.20 15.42
C ALA A 16 -4.23 -14.59 15.00
N VAL A 17 -3.22 -15.43 14.74
CA VAL A 17 -1.91 -14.99 14.25
C VAL A 17 -2.02 -14.38 12.85
N GLU A 18 -2.77 -15.01 11.94
CA GLU A 18 -3.02 -14.48 10.59
C GLU A 18 -3.74 -13.14 10.63
N HIS A 19 -4.74 -13.00 11.50
CA HIS A 19 -5.47 -11.75 11.69
C HIS A 19 -4.53 -10.63 12.13
N VAL A 20 -3.67 -10.91 13.13
CA VAL A 20 -2.69 -9.94 13.64
C VAL A 20 -1.66 -9.57 12.57
N GLN A 21 -1.14 -10.51 11.79
CA GLN A 21 -0.24 -10.21 10.67
C GLN A 21 -0.91 -9.31 9.62
N SER A 22 -2.18 -9.58 9.29
CA SER A 22 -2.95 -8.74 8.38
C SER A 22 -3.11 -7.31 8.91
N GLN A 23 -3.39 -7.16 10.21
CA GLN A 23 -3.45 -5.84 10.85
C GLN A 23 -2.10 -5.12 10.78
N PHE A 24 -0.99 -5.79 11.08
CA PHE A 24 0.35 -5.20 10.99
C PHE A 24 0.76 -4.80 9.57
N SER A 25 0.27 -5.49 8.53
CA SER A 25 0.52 -5.08 7.15
C SER A 25 -0.03 -3.69 6.82
N SER A 26 -1.06 -3.24 7.54
CA SER A 26 -1.67 -1.92 7.39
C SER A 26 -1.01 -0.83 8.27
N VAL A 27 -0.20 -1.22 9.25
CA VAL A 27 0.47 -0.29 10.16
C VAL A 27 1.68 0.34 9.47
N ARG A 28 1.73 1.68 9.45
CA ARG A 28 2.85 2.45 8.88
C ARG A 28 4.10 2.26 9.74
N THR A 29 5.02 1.42 9.28
CA THR A 29 6.33 1.19 9.94
C THR A 29 7.42 2.18 9.52
N GLY A 30 7.07 3.20 8.71
CA GLY A 30 8.04 4.15 8.14
C GLY A 30 8.91 3.54 7.03
N ARG A 31 8.65 2.29 6.63
CA ARG A 31 9.21 1.66 5.43
C ARG A 31 8.23 1.80 4.27
N ALA A 32 8.77 1.99 3.07
CA ALA A 32 8.01 1.94 1.84
C ALA A 32 7.51 0.52 1.58
N THR A 33 6.20 0.36 1.69
CA THR A 33 5.50 -0.85 1.28
C THR A 33 4.53 -0.52 0.15
N PRO A 34 4.49 -1.33 -0.92
CA PRO A 34 3.54 -1.14 -2.03
C PRO A 34 2.09 -1.11 -1.56
N SER A 35 1.77 -1.90 -0.53
CA SER A 35 0.43 -2.04 0.06
C SER A 35 -0.21 -0.73 0.54
N LEU A 36 0.61 0.32 0.78
CA LEU A 36 0.11 1.64 1.18
C LEU A 36 -0.66 2.35 0.05
N VAL A 37 -0.26 2.12 -1.19
CA VAL A 37 -0.79 2.83 -2.37
C VAL A 37 -1.62 1.90 -3.26
N ASP A 38 -1.44 0.59 -3.09
CA ASP A 38 -2.13 -0.46 -3.86
C ASP A 38 -3.67 -0.39 -3.76
N ARG A 39 -4.16 -0.02 -2.56
CA ARG A 39 -5.60 0.08 -2.25
C ARG A 39 -6.21 1.43 -2.66
N LEU A 40 -5.43 2.35 -3.18
CA LEU A 40 -5.93 3.65 -3.60
C LEU A 40 -6.77 3.51 -4.87
N LEU A 41 -7.97 4.09 -4.86
CA LEU A 41 -8.81 4.19 -6.04
C LEU A 41 -8.35 5.37 -6.89
N VAL A 42 -8.11 5.11 -8.16
CA VAL A 42 -7.71 6.11 -9.15
C VAL A 42 -8.85 6.25 -10.15
N ASP A 43 -9.26 7.49 -10.42
CA ASP A 43 -10.22 7.78 -11.49
C ASP A 43 -9.50 7.69 -12.85
N TYR A 44 -9.76 6.60 -13.56
CA TYR A 44 -9.23 6.36 -14.90
C TYR A 44 -10.36 6.40 -15.91
N TYR A 45 -10.41 7.46 -16.71
CA TYR A 45 -11.45 7.69 -17.72
C TYR A 45 -12.89 7.57 -17.18
N GLY A 46 -13.16 8.07 -15.98
CA GLY A 46 -14.50 8.09 -15.37
C GLY A 46 -14.88 6.81 -14.63
N SER A 47 -13.94 5.87 -14.48
CA SER A 47 -14.12 4.67 -13.66
C SER A 47 -13.07 4.63 -12.54
N LEU A 48 -13.52 4.32 -11.32
CA LEU A 48 -12.64 4.12 -10.17
C LEU A 48 -12.00 2.73 -10.26
N VAL A 49 -10.70 2.70 -10.51
CA VAL A 49 -9.92 1.47 -10.63
C VAL A 49 -8.84 1.45 -9.54
N PRO A 50 -8.57 0.30 -8.90
CA PRO A 50 -7.46 0.18 -7.96
C PRO A 50 -6.12 0.48 -8.65
N MET A 51 -5.24 1.22 -7.97
CA MET A 51 -3.92 1.57 -8.50
C MET A 51 -3.09 0.35 -8.90
N GLN A 52 -3.29 -0.79 -8.20
CA GLN A 52 -2.66 -2.07 -8.51
C GLN A 52 -2.77 -2.50 -9.97
N GLN A 53 -3.89 -2.20 -10.60
CA GLN A 53 -4.19 -2.63 -11.96
C GLN A 53 -3.59 -1.68 -13.00
N LEU A 54 -3.30 -0.44 -12.60
CA LEU A 54 -2.84 0.62 -13.49
C LEU A 54 -1.31 0.80 -13.45
N ALA A 55 -0.64 0.35 -12.39
CA ALA A 55 0.78 0.54 -12.20
C ALA A 55 1.47 -0.61 -11.46
N GLY A 56 2.74 -0.84 -11.80
CA GLY A 56 3.64 -1.69 -11.02
C GLY A 56 4.38 -0.90 -9.95
N PHE A 57 4.60 -1.51 -8.79
CA PHE A 57 5.30 -0.90 -7.66
C PHE A 57 6.69 -1.49 -7.47
N GLN A 58 7.68 -0.64 -7.21
CA GLN A 58 9.04 -1.06 -6.87
C GLN A 58 9.56 -0.25 -5.69
N VAL A 59 10.23 -0.92 -4.76
CA VAL A 59 10.85 -0.29 -3.59
C VAL A 59 12.38 -0.42 -3.75
N PRO A 60 13.04 0.50 -4.48
CA PRO A 60 14.49 0.48 -4.63
C PRO A 60 15.20 0.77 -3.30
N GLU A 61 14.59 1.59 -2.44
CA GLU A 61 15.16 2.03 -1.16
C GLU A 61 14.06 1.99 -0.10
N ALA A 62 14.44 1.82 1.17
CA ALA A 62 13.48 1.65 2.26
C ALA A 62 12.47 2.81 2.45
N ARG A 63 12.70 3.97 1.84
CA ARG A 63 11.86 5.19 1.96
C ARG A 63 11.35 5.73 0.62
N THR A 64 11.72 5.07 -0.47
CA THR A 64 11.39 5.51 -1.82
C THR A 64 10.52 4.43 -2.46
N LEU A 65 9.29 4.77 -2.82
CA LEU A 65 8.42 3.90 -3.61
C LEU A 65 8.33 4.46 -5.02
N ILE A 66 8.62 3.63 -6.01
CA ILE A 66 8.45 3.94 -7.42
C ILE A 66 7.16 3.29 -7.90
N VAL A 67 6.26 4.11 -8.44
CA VAL A 67 5.05 3.72 -9.13
C VAL A 67 5.31 3.87 -10.63
N LYS A 68 5.31 2.74 -11.34
CA LYS A 68 5.50 2.69 -12.79
C LYS A 68 4.15 2.39 -13.46
N PRO A 69 3.47 3.40 -14.03
CA PRO A 69 2.22 3.18 -14.73
C PRO A 69 2.42 2.34 -16.00
N HIS A 70 1.44 1.50 -16.31
CA HIS A 70 1.41 0.74 -17.56
C HIS A 70 1.05 1.62 -18.76
N ASP A 71 0.23 2.66 -18.52
CA ASP A 71 -0.16 3.66 -19.52
C ASP A 71 0.26 5.06 -19.06
N ARG A 72 0.88 5.84 -19.96
CA ARG A 72 1.27 7.23 -19.72
C ARG A 72 0.04 8.15 -19.54
N GLY A 73 -1.11 7.79 -20.13
CA GLY A 73 -2.36 8.52 -19.93
C GLY A 73 -2.88 8.48 -18.49
N ALA A 74 -2.55 7.41 -17.75
CA ALA A 74 -2.95 7.24 -16.35
C ALA A 74 -2.11 8.08 -15.38
N LEU A 75 -0.98 8.64 -15.83
CA LEU A 75 0.04 9.23 -14.97
C LEU A 75 -0.49 10.46 -14.21
N GLY A 76 -1.25 11.34 -14.88
CA GLY A 76 -1.88 12.50 -14.24
C GLY A 76 -2.97 12.12 -13.25
N ALA A 77 -3.77 11.08 -13.56
CA ALA A 77 -4.80 10.57 -12.66
C ALA A 77 -4.19 9.95 -11.39
N ILE A 78 -3.11 9.16 -11.55
CA ILE A 78 -2.37 8.55 -10.44
C ILE A 78 -1.75 9.65 -9.56
N GLU A 79 -1.11 10.65 -10.15
CA GLU A 79 -0.52 11.78 -9.39
C GLU A 79 -1.59 12.51 -8.56
N LYS A 80 -2.75 12.78 -9.18
CA LYS A 80 -3.88 13.44 -8.51
C LYS A 80 -4.41 12.58 -7.36
N ALA A 81 -4.68 11.30 -7.59
CA ALA A 81 -5.19 10.39 -6.58
C ALA A 81 -4.26 10.31 -5.36
N ILE A 82 -2.94 10.22 -5.59
CA ILE A 82 -1.96 10.17 -4.50
C ILE A 82 -1.96 11.47 -3.69
N ARG A 83 -2.04 12.62 -4.35
CA ARG A 83 -2.07 13.93 -3.69
C ARG A 83 -3.34 14.14 -2.86
N GLU A 84 -4.47 13.66 -3.36
CA GLU A 84 -5.77 13.72 -2.68
C GLU A 84 -5.93 12.66 -1.59
N SER A 85 -5.05 11.65 -1.56
CA SER A 85 -5.07 10.62 -0.53
C SER A 85 -4.71 11.16 0.85
N ASP A 86 -5.28 10.54 1.88
CA ASP A 86 -4.93 10.77 3.30
C ASP A 86 -3.50 10.32 3.66
N LEU A 87 -2.69 9.93 2.66
CA LEU A 87 -1.31 9.52 2.87
C LEU A 87 -0.39 10.72 3.15
N GLY A 88 -0.75 11.91 2.68
CA GLY A 88 0.05 13.14 2.85
C GLY A 88 1.41 13.06 2.15
N LEU A 89 1.52 12.25 1.10
CA LEU A 89 2.74 12.04 0.33
C LEU A 89 2.79 13.02 -0.84
N GLN A 90 3.98 13.52 -1.15
CA GLN A 90 4.20 14.36 -2.33
C GLN A 90 4.77 13.50 -3.48
N PRO A 91 4.01 13.27 -4.55
CA PRO A 91 4.52 12.57 -5.73
C PRO A 91 5.50 13.46 -6.49
N SER A 92 6.68 12.92 -6.79
CA SER A 92 7.64 13.48 -7.74
C SER A 92 7.48 12.77 -9.07
N ASN A 93 7.17 13.51 -10.12
CA ASN A 93 6.84 12.96 -11.44
C ASN A 93 8.00 13.18 -12.42
N ASP A 94 8.57 12.09 -12.94
CA ASP A 94 9.67 12.12 -13.93
C ASP A 94 9.14 11.92 -15.39
N GLY A 95 7.81 11.94 -15.61
CA GLY A 95 7.14 11.81 -16.91
C GLY A 95 7.03 10.37 -17.45
N ILE A 96 7.65 9.41 -16.76
CA ILE A 96 7.58 7.96 -17.04
C ILE A 96 7.28 7.20 -15.74
N ILE A 97 7.85 7.65 -14.62
CA ILE A 97 7.69 7.06 -13.30
C ILE A 97 7.25 8.13 -12.30
N ILE A 98 6.51 7.72 -11.29
CA ILE A 98 6.14 8.55 -10.15
C ILE A 98 6.92 8.03 -8.94
N ARG A 99 7.68 8.91 -8.29
CA ARG A 99 8.46 8.62 -7.10
C ARG A 99 7.76 9.21 -5.88
N LEU A 100 7.57 8.36 -4.87
CA LEU A 100 6.99 8.73 -3.58
C LEU A 100 8.07 8.63 -2.51
N SER A 101 8.38 9.76 -1.88
CA SER A 101 9.21 9.82 -0.69
C SER A 101 8.32 9.70 0.55
N ILE A 102 8.57 8.69 1.37
CA ILE A 102 7.85 8.52 2.63
C ILE A 102 8.56 9.33 3.70
N PRO A 103 7.90 10.33 4.32
CA PRO A 103 8.48 11.12 5.38
C PRO A 103 8.77 10.25 6.61
N VAL A 104 9.79 10.64 7.38
CA VAL A 104 10.10 10.02 8.66
C VAL A 104 8.90 10.13 9.61
N LEU A 105 8.56 9.03 10.29
CA LEU A 105 7.68 9.09 11.45
C LEU A 105 8.37 9.99 12.49
N THR A 106 7.82 11.18 12.73
CA THR A 106 8.22 12.03 13.84
C THR A 106 7.85 11.34 15.16
N GLU A 107 8.55 11.65 16.26
CA GLU A 107 8.36 10.99 17.56
C GLU A 107 6.90 11.03 18.09
N GLU A 108 6.07 11.97 17.62
CA GLU A 108 4.63 12.06 17.96
C GLU A 108 3.74 10.98 17.30
N ARG A 109 4.21 10.32 16.24
CA ARG A 109 3.42 9.31 15.49
C ARG A 109 3.91 7.88 15.68
N ARG A 110 4.85 7.66 16.61
CA ARG A 110 5.45 6.34 16.88
C ARG A 110 4.71 5.59 17.98
#